data_AF-A0A7W4C260-F1
#
_entry.id   AF-A0A7W4C260-F1
#
_cell.length_a   1.000
_cell.length_b   1.000
_cell.length_c   1.000
_cell.angle_alpha   90.00
_cell.angle_beta   90.00
_cell.angle_gamma   90.00
#
_symmetry.space_group_name_H-M   'P 1'
#
loop_
_entity.id
_entity.type
_entity.pdbx_description
1 polymer ?
#
loop_
_entity_poly.entity_id
_entity_poly.type
_entity_poly.pdbx_seq_one_letter_code
_entity_poly.pdbx_strand_id
1 'polypeptide(L)' 'IVETAKINGLIPFDYIMVCLDELCKPEPNIDSLLPWNFKQ' A
#
# COMPACT_ATOMS: atom_id res chain seq x y z
N ILE A 1 0.85 -8.74 -4.67
CA ILE A 1 0.91 -7.63 -3.67
C ILE A 1 2.36 -7.31 -3.30
N VAL A 2 3.07 -8.18 -2.59
CA VAL A 2 4.46 -7.93 -2.13
C VAL A 2 5.46 -7.84 -3.30
N GLU A 3 5.42 -8.77 -4.25
CA GLU A 3 6.30 -8.74 -5.42
C GLU A 3 6.01 -7.55 -6.35
N THR A 4 4.73 -7.20 -6.50
CA THR A 4 4.27 -6.03 -7.28
C THR A 4 4.74 -4.70 -6.68
N ALA A 5 4.69 -4.56 -5.35
CA ALA A 5 5.20 -3.36 -4.66
C ALA A 5 6.71 -3.20 -4.88
N LYS A 6 7.46 -4.31 -4.80
CA LYS A 6 8.91 -4.34 -5.02
C LYS A 6 9.32 -3.87 -6.42
N ILE A 7 8.57 -4.26 -7.45
CA ILE A 7 8.81 -3.86 -8.84
C ILE A 7 8.49 -2.37 -9.08
N ASN A 8 7.57 -1.79 -8.29
CA ASN A 8 7.22 -0.37 -8.35
C ASN A 8 8.12 0.53 -7.49
N GLY A 9 9.26 0.04 -7.00
CA GLY A 9 10.19 0.82 -6.18
C GLY A 9 9.67 1.12 -4.76
N LEU A 10 8.56 0.51 -4.36
CA LEU A 10 8.08 0.59 -2.99
C LEU A 10 8.87 -0.40 -2.15
N ILE A 11 9.41 0.08 -1.02
CA ILE A 11 9.94 -0.81 0.01
C ILE A 11 8.73 -1.62 0.51
N PRO A 12 8.69 -2.95 0.31
CA PRO A 12 7.48 -3.72 0.60
C PRO A 12 7.01 -3.58 2.04
N PHE A 13 7.94 -3.34 2.96
CA PHE A 13 7.65 -3.09 4.36
C PHE A 13 6.82 -1.81 4.56
N ASP A 14 7.21 -0.69 3.95
CA ASP A 14 6.50 0.58 4.09
C ASP A 14 5.10 0.53 3.47
N TYR A 15 4.98 -0.12 2.31
CA TYR A 15 3.69 -0.34 1.68
C TYR A 15 2.76 -1.21 2.54
N ILE A 16 3.29 -2.29 3.14
CA ILE A 16 2.51 -3.14 4.05
C ILE A 16 2.08 -2.36 5.30
N MET A 17 2.97 -1.55 5.88
CA MET A 17 2.65 -0.68 7.03
C MET A 17 1.48 0.28 6.71
N VAL A 18 1.53 0.95 5.55
CA VAL A 18 0.45 1.86 5.13
C VAL A 18 -0.86 1.11 4.90
N CYS A 19 -0.82 -0.06 4.26
CA CYS A 19 -2.01 -0.90 4.09
C CYS A 19 -2.62 -1.31 5.43
N LEU A 20 -1.79 -1.72 6.39
CA LEU A 20 -2.27 -2.15 7.72
C LEU A 20 -2.91 -0.99 8.48
N ASP A 21 -2.33 0.21 8.43
CA ASP A 21 -2.89 1.41 9.08
C ASP A 21 -4.26 1.80 8.49
N GLU A 22 -4.38 1.81 7.16
CA GLU A 22 -5.63 2.14 6.48
C GLU A 22 -6.72 1.09 6.73
N LEU A 23 -6.38 -0.19 6.68
CA LEU A 23 -7.33 -1.29 6.88
C LEU A 23 -7.89 -1.38 8.31
N CYS A 24 -7.23 -0.75 9.29
CA CYS A 24 -7.75 -0.65 10.65
C CYS A 24 -8.83 0.44 10.82
N LYS A 25 -9.12 1.24 9.79
CA LYS A 25 -10.16 2.28 9.85
C LYS A 25 -11.56 1.67 9.72
N PRO A 26 -12.61 2.28 10.34
CA PRO A 26 -13.99 1.82 10.20
C PRO A 26 -14.49 1.80 8.75
N GLU A 27 -14.02 2.75 7.94
CA GLU A 27 -14.28 2.85 6.50
C GLU A 27 -12.95 3.06 5.76
N PRO A 28 -12.26 1.96 5.40
CA PRO A 28 -10.96 2.04 4.74
C PRO A 28 -11.10 2.45 3.27
N ASN A 29 -10.21 3.31 2.78
CA ASN A 29 -10.14 3.65 1.36
C ASN A 29 -9.26 2.64 0.60
N ILE A 30 -9.87 1.59 0.06
CA ILE A 30 -9.13 0.53 -0.64
C ILE A 30 -8.48 1.01 -1.93
N ASP A 31 -9.11 1.95 -2.64
CA ASP A 31 -8.56 2.48 -3.88
C ASP A 31 -7.25 3.22 -3.64
N SER A 32 -7.12 3.95 -2.52
CA SER A 32 -5.86 4.64 -2.18
C SER A 32 -4.69 3.66 -1.94
N LEU A 33 -4.98 2.41 -1.56
CA LEU A 33 -3.98 1.37 -1.30
C LEU A 33 -3.46 0.70 -2.57
N LEU A 34 -3.99 1.02 -3.75
CA LEU A 34 -3.54 0.43 -5.00
C LEU A 34 -2.09 0.86 -5.31
N PRO A 35 -1.19 -0.05 -5.71
CA PRO A 35 0.24 0.23 -5.84
C PRO A 35 0.59 1.44 -6.73
N TRP A 36 -0.21 1.73 -7.77
CA TRP A 36 0.00 2.85 -8.68
C TRP A 36 -0.36 4.23 -8.09
N ASN A 37 -1.02 4.27 -6.93
CA ASN A 37 -1.32 5.51 -6.20
C ASN A 37 -0.16 5.94 -5.29
N PHE A 38 0.81 5.06 -5.05
CA PHE A 38 2.04 5.38 -4.34
C PHE A 38 3.06 5.87 -5.36
N LYS A 39 3.21 7.20 -5.45
CA LYS A 39 4.26 7.81 -6.27
C LYS A 39 5.57 7.82 -5.48
N GLN A 40 6.68 7.44 -6.12
CA GLN A 40 8.03 7.75 -5.63
C GLN A 40 8.29 9.25 -5.70
#